data_AF-A0A7J6XBC3-F1
#
_entry.id   AF-A0A7J6XBC3-F1
#
_cell.length_a   1.000
_cell.length_b   1.000
_cell.length_c   1.000
_cell.angle_alpha   90.00
_cell.angle_beta   90.00
_cell.angle_gamma   90.00
#
_symmetry.space_group_name_H-M   'P 1'
#
loop_
_entity.id
_entity.type
_entity.pdbx_description
1 polymer ?
#
loop_
_entity_poly.entity_id
_entity_poly.type
_entity_poly.pdbx_seq_one_letter_code
_entity_poly.pdbx_strand_id
1 'polypeptide(L)'
;MTNSGNLPDNFTFPFVLKACSRLFDLKMGFQFHSQVIRLGLFMDIYIGSSLVYLYTSCGEIGLARIVFEGIEIKNVVTWNVMISGCVRNGKFVKEALKYFQEMRVECAEDMFDEFSLVSVSSACANMGTLVLGKWVHGLVFKTGFCEVVPLGNALVDMYGKCGNLDDACKVFEQMCVRDIVSWSTMIDVLGMHGFGRRAIEVFIQMERAGIVPDDTAFTSLLCACSHAGLLHEGREWFKRLSCDYGFTPKIQHYGCMVDLLGKAGQLKEAYELITEMPVQPDAATWRSMFGACLYHGDFNLAKIAASKLMLFDLDDSGDTVILSNLYSKLRRWDDVERIRRGTMKYPGKVDDHTSCPPCECDCSSSDNILSSSLGLMNSSLADCGKHDPEMNQELEKDMIDLLKEEISLQRNVTNDNIEHTKASILEARKTSSQYQKEDEKCTAGMETCEEAREKAEAELRAERKQSELWESRAREHGWRDLRRTSL
;
A
#
# COMPACT_ATOMS: atom_id res chain seq x y z
N MET A 1 7.86 10.50 -24.34
CA MET A 1 7.61 9.10 -24.74
C MET A 1 6.51 9.00 -25.79
N THR A 2 5.31 9.55 -25.56
CA THR A 2 4.24 9.60 -26.57
C THR A 2 4.60 10.46 -27.80
N ASN A 3 5.25 11.61 -27.60
CA ASN A 3 5.73 12.47 -28.69
C ASN A 3 6.89 11.87 -29.52
N SER A 4 7.48 10.75 -29.08
CA SER A 4 8.55 10.04 -29.78
C SER A 4 8.07 8.73 -30.43
N GLY A 5 6.75 8.47 -30.45
CA GLY A 5 6.16 7.28 -31.09
C GLY A 5 6.25 5.97 -30.29
N ASN A 6 6.82 5.99 -29.08
CA ASN A 6 6.91 4.81 -28.23
C ASN A 6 5.67 4.69 -27.34
N LEU A 7 4.98 3.55 -27.40
CA LEU A 7 3.84 3.24 -26.54
C LEU A 7 4.31 2.97 -25.11
N PRO A 8 3.62 3.51 -24.08
CA PRO A 8 3.87 3.14 -22.69
C PRO A 8 3.63 1.63 -22.48
N ASP A 9 4.46 1.03 -21.63
CA ASP A 9 4.42 -0.40 -21.33
C ASP A 9 4.23 -0.67 -19.83
N ASN A 10 4.30 -1.95 -19.46
CA ASN A 10 4.09 -2.45 -18.11
C ASN A 10 5.14 -1.93 -17.10
N PHE A 11 6.26 -1.41 -17.58
CA PHE A 11 7.30 -0.79 -16.76
C PHE A 11 7.13 0.72 -16.66
N THR A 12 6.40 1.37 -17.58
CA THR A 12 6.18 2.81 -17.59
C THR A 12 5.07 3.23 -16.61
N PHE A 13 3.92 2.53 -16.65
CA PHE A 13 2.75 2.88 -15.86
C PHE A 13 2.97 2.88 -14.34
N PRO A 14 3.68 1.90 -13.73
CA PRO A 14 3.92 1.89 -12.30
C PRO A 14 4.54 3.19 -11.76
N PHE A 15 5.49 3.79 -12.49
CA PHE A 15 6.16 5.02 -12.05
C PHE A 15 5.25 6.24 -12.14
N VAL A 16 4.49 6.40 -13.23
CA VAL A 16 3.57 7.54 -13.38
C VAL A 16 2.40 7.45 -12.40
N LEU A 17 1.88 6.26 -12.13
CA LEU A 17 0.84 6.04 -11.12
C LEU A 17 1.36 6.33 -9.71
N LYS A 18 2.59 5.92 -9.41
CA LYS A 18 3.25 6.24 -8.13
C LYS A 18 3.57 7.74 -7.97
N ALA A 19 3.81 8.45 -9.08
CA ALA A 19 3.93 9.90 -9.05
C ALA A 19 2.57 10.56 -8.75
N CYS A 20 1.51 10.13 -9.41
CA CYS A 20 0.14 10.62 -9.16
C CYS A 20 -0.27 10.38 -7.70
N SER A 21 0.08 9.22 -7.13
CA SER A 21 -0.27 8.88 -5.76
C SER A 21 0.46 9.74 -4.72
N ARG A 22 1.72 10.12 -4.97
CA ARG A 22 2.48 11.05 -4.13
C ARG A 22 1.97 12.49 -4.20
N LEU A 23 1.36 12.85 -5.34
CA LEU A 23 0.77 14.17 -5.57
C LEU A 23 -0.71 14.22 -5.17
N PHE A 24 -1.30 13.07 -4.78
CA PHE A 24 -2.74 12.91 -4.57
C PHE A 24 -3.59 13.38 -5.76
N ASP A 25 -3.04 13.26 -6.98
CA ASP A 25 -3.70 13.67 -8.22
C ASP A 25 -4.54 12.52 -8.79
N LEU A 26 -5.74 12.37 -8.23
CA LEU A 26 -6.68 11.32 -8.62
C LEU A 26 -7.15 11.49 -10.08
N LYS A 27 -7.32 12.73 -10.54
CA LYS A 27 -7.77 13.03 -11.91
C LYS A 27 -6.75 12.55 -12.95
N MET A 28 -5.47 12.83 -12.73
CA MET A 28 -4.41 12.33 -13.59
C MET A 28 -4.28 10.81 -13.48
N GLY A 29 -4.42 10.26 -12.28
CA GLY A 29 -4.48 8.82 -12.03
C GLY A 29 -5.55 8.11 -12.86
N PHE A 30 -6.76 8.67 -12.94
CA PHE A 30 -7.85 8.15 -13.77
C PHE A 30 -7.52 8.11 -15.25
N GLN A 31 -6.87 9.15 -15.79
CA GLN A 31 -6.46 9.17 -17.19
C GLN A 31 -5.45 8.06 -17.50
N PHE A 32 -4.47 7.85 -16.63
CA PHE A 32 -3.51 6.75 -16.80
C PHE A 32 -4.15 5.38 -16.64
N HIS A 33 -5.08 5.21 -15.70
CA HIS A 33 -5.82 3.94 -15.57
C HIS A 33 -6.65 3.65 -16.82
N SER A 34 -7.35 4.64 -17.39
CA SER A 34 -8.07 4.49 -18.66
C SER A 34 -7.13 4.07 -19.80
N GLN A 35 -5.92 4.63 -19.86
CA GLN A 35 -4.92 4.22 -20.85
C GLN A 35 -4.42 2.79 -20.63
N VAL A 36 -4.19 2.37 -19.38
CA VAL A 36 -3.83 0.98 -19.02
C VAL A 36 -4.87 0.00 -19.55
N ILE A 37 -6.16 0.29 -19.34
CA ILE A 37 -7.27 -0.53 -19.83
C ILE A 37 -7.26 -0.58 -21.35
N ARG A 38 -7.18 0.58 -22.02
CA ARG A 38 -7.16 0.66 -23.50
C ARG A 38 -5.99 -0.09 -24.14
N LEU A 39 -4.87 -0.23 -23.44
CA LEU A 39 -3.69 -0.96 -23.91
C LEU A 39 -3.73 -2.45 -23.52
N GLY A 40 -4.77 -2.90 -22.82
CA GLY A 40 -4.90 -4.29 -22.38
C GLY A 40 -3.91 -4.69 -21.28
N LEU A 41 -3.36 -3.72 -20.55
CA LEU A 41 -2.30 -3.96 -19.56
C LEU A 41 -2.83 -4.13 -18.13
N PHE A 42 -4.16 -4.08 -17.93
CA PHE A 42 -4.78 -4.14 -16.61
C PHE A 42 -4.47 -5.42 -15.82
N MET A 43 -4.27 -6.55 -16.51
CA MET A 43 -3.96 -7.85 -15.90
C MET A 43 -2.52 -7.96 -15.37
N ASP A 44 -1.66 -6.99 -15.68
CA ASP A 44 -0.30 -6.99 -15.19
C ASP A 44 -0.25 -6.71 -13.68
N ILE A 45 0.34 -7.63 -12.92
CA ILE A 45 0.39 -7.56 -11.45
C ILE A 45 1.11 -6.30 -10.92
N TYR A 46 2.10 -5.78 -11.64
CA TYR A 46 2.85 -4.59 -11.24
C TYR A 46 2.03 -3.33 -11.46
N ILE A 47 1.29 -3.26 -12.57
CA ILE A 47 0.35 -2.17 -12.84
C ILE A 47 -0.82 -2.23 -11.86
N GLY A 48 -1.44 -3.39 -11.69
CA GLY A 48 -2.52 -3.61 -10.72
C GLY A 48 -2.12 -3.19 -9.31
N SER A 49 -0.95 -3.64 -8.82
CA SER A 49 -0.44 -3.22 -7.50
C SER A 49 -0.20 -1.70 -7.42
N SER A 50 0.24 -1.07 -8.50
CA SER A 50 0.45 0.39 -8.56
C SER A 50 -0.86 1.18 -8.58
N LEU A 51 -1.90 0.65 -9.23
CA LEU A 51 -3.25 1.21 -9.21
C LEU A 51 -3.90 1.09 -7.82
N VAL A 52 -3.78 -0.07 -7.16
CA VAL A 52 -4.22 -0.22 -5.76
C VAL A 52 -3.47 0.79 -4.87
N TYR A 53 -2.16 0.96 -5.08
CA TYR A 53 -1.38 1.95 -4.32
C TYR A 53 -1.83 3.39 -4.57
N LEU A 54 -2.15 3.74 -5.81
CA LEU A 54 -2.72 5.05 -6.17
C LEU A 54 -4.01 5.31 -5.42
N TYR A 55 -4.99 4.42 -5.56
CA TYR A 55 -6.31 4.61 -4.97
C TYR A 55 -6.27 4.62 -3.45
N THR A 56 -5.55 3.70 -2.82
CA THR A 56 -5.38 3.70 -1.36
C THR A 56 -4.68 4.95 -0.84
N SER A 57 -3.76 5.53 -1.60
CA SER A 57 -3.07 6.78 -1.20
C SER A 57 -3.97 8.00 -1.35
N CYS A 58 -4.89 8.01 -2.32
CA CYS A 58 -5.87 9.07 -2.50
C CYS A 58 -7.12 8.93 -1.59
N GLY A 59 -7.19 7.88 -0.77
CA GLY A 59 -8.34 7.63 0.12
C GLY A 59 -9.50 6.85 -0.52
N GLU A 60 -9.41 6.54 -1.80
CA GLU A 60 -10.44 5.83 -2.58
C GLU A 60 -10.36 4.31 -2.41
N ILE A 61 -10.65 3.83 -1.19
CA ILE A 61 -10.56 2.40 -0.85
C ILE A 61 -11.56 1.54 -1.64
N GLY A 62 -12.71 2.11 -2.05
CA GLY A 62 -13.68 1.41 -2.90
C GLY A 62 -13.09 1.05 -4.27
N LEU A 63 -12.46 2.01 -4.94
CA LEU A 63 -11.78 1.80 -6.22
C LEU A 63 -10.58 0.86 -6.07
N ALA A 64 -9.79 1.03 -5.00
CA ALA A 64 -8.69 0.13 -4.70
C ALA A 64 -9.15 -1.32 -4.58
N ARG A 65 -10.28 -1.57 -3.91
CA ARG A 65 -10.86 -2.90 -3.76
C ARG A 65 -11.26 -3.50 -5.10
N ILE A 66 -11.90 -2.73 -5.98
CA ILE A 66 -12.31 -3.21 -7.32
C ILE A 66 -11.08 -3.66 -8.12
N VAL A 67 -10.02 -2.84 -8.16
CA VAL A 67 -8.78 -3.21 -8.83
C VAL A 67 -8.14 -4.44 -8.20
N PHE A 68 -8.08 -4.48 -6.87
CA PHE A 68 -7.51 -5.61 -6.12
C PHE A 68 -8.24 -6.93 -6.42
N GLU A 69 -9.58 -6.93 -6.43
CA GLU A 69 -10.42 -8.08 -6.78
C GLU A 69 -10.30 -8.48 -8.26
N GLY A 70 -9.92 -7.55 -9.13
CA GLY A 70 -9.63 -7.80 -10.55
C GLY A 70 -8.30 -8.52 -10.79
N ILE A 71 -7.34 -8.46 -9.85
CA ILE A 71 -6.04 -9.15 -9.98
C ILE A 71 -6.23 -10.65 -9.68
N GLU A 72 -6.09 -11.50 -10.70
CA GLU A 72 -6.29 -12.95 -10.59
C GLU A 72 -5.26 -13.62 -9.68
N ILE A 73 -3.97 -13.36 -9.90
CA ILE A 73 -2.86 -13.91 -9.12
C ILE A 73 -2.25 -12.77 -8.31
N LYS A 74 -2.50 -12.77 -7.01
CA LYS A 74 -1.98 -11.78 -6.07
C LYS A 74 -0.68 -12.29 -5.46
N ASN A 75 0.33 -11.42 -5.36
CA ASN A 75 1.57 -11.70 -4.65
C ASN A 75 1.63 -10.93 -3.32
N VAL A 76 2.68 -11.17 -2.53
CA VAL A 76 2.94 -10.48 -1.25
C VAL A 76 2.77 -8.96 -1.37
N VAL A 77 3.28 -8.37 -2.45
CA VAL A 77 3.27 -6.92 -2.70
C VAL A 77 1.84 -6.41 -2.88
N THR A 78 1.01 -7.09 -3.68
CA THR A 78 -0.39 -6.70 -3.91
C THR A 78 -1.18 -6.72 -2.61
N TRP A 79 -1.02 -7.77 -1.79
CA TRP A 79 -1.65 -7.86 -0.46
C TRP A 79 -1.17 -6.76 0.47
N ASN A 80 0.15 -6.55 0.55
CA ASN A 80 0.77 -5.54 1.40
C ASN A 80 0.29 -4.12 1.07
N VAL A 81 0.15 -3.79 -0.21
CA VAL A 81 -0.37 -2.49 -0.65
C VAL A 81 -1.82 -2.31 -0.19
N MET A 82 -2.67 -3.34 -0.30
CA MET A 82 -4.06 -3.26 0.13
C MET A 82 -4.17 -3.15 1.66
N ILE A 83 -3.48 -4.01 2.40
CA ILE A 83 -3.48 -4.03 3.88
C ILE A 83 -2.97 -2.69 4.42
N SER A 84 -1.79 -2.25 4.00
CA SER A 84 -1.20 -0.98 4.46
C SER A 84 -2.04 0.24 4.03
N GLY A 85 -2.65 0.19 2.84
CA GLY A 85 -3.62 1.18 2.38
C GLY A 85 -4.83 1.31 3.29
N CYS A 86 -5.43 0.18 3.69
CA CYS A 86 -6.54 0.16 4.65
C CYS A 86 -6.12 0.67 6.04
N VAL A 87 -4.92 0.33 6.52
CA VAL A 87 -4.41 0.82 7.82
C VAL A 87 -4.21 2.33 7.83
N ARG A 88 -3.63 2.89 6.75
CA ARG A 88 -3.45 4.35 6.59
C ARG A 88 -4.80 5.09 6.59
N ASN A 89 -5.82 4.48 6.01
CA ASN A 89 -7.17 5.04 5.96
C ASN A 89 -7.98 4.54 7.15
N GLY A 90 -7.77 5.12 8.34
CA GLY A 90 -8.23 4.64 9.65
C GLY A 90 -9.67 4.10 9.78
N LYS A 91 -10.59 4.50 8.90
CA LYS A 91 -11.96 3.94 8.80
C LYS A 91 -12.00 2.46 8.37
N PHE A 92 -10.95 1.96 7.70
CA PHE A 92 -10.88 0.63 7.08
C PHE A 92 -9.91 -0.34 7.79
N VAL A 93 -9.52 -0.05 9.03
CA VAL A 93 -8.55 -0.88 9.77
C VAL A 93 -9.09 -2.31 10.00
N LYS A 94 -10.41 -2.48 10.12
CA LYS A 94 -11.03 -3.81 10.22
C LYS A 94 -10.86 -4.62 8.94
N GLU A 95 -11.01 -3.98 7.79
CA GLU A 95 -10.80 -4.56 6.47
C GLU A 95 -9.34 -4.98 6.29
N ALA A 96 -8.37 -4.20 6.80
CA ALA A 96 -6.95 -4.59 6.75
C ALA A 96 -6.70 -5.97 7.38
N LEU A 97 -7.33 -6.25 8.53
CA LEU A 97 -7.22 -7.56 9.18
C LEU A 97 -7.92 -8.67 8.41
N LYS A 98 -9.05 -8.37 7.75
CA LYS A 98 -9.75 -9.33 6.88
C LYS A 98 -8.87 -9.71 5.68
N TYR A 99 -8.27 -8.73 5.01
CA TYR A 99 -7.35 -8.99 3.90
C TYR A 99 -6.13 -9.79 4.35
N PHE A 100 -5.58 -9.55 5.54
CA PHE A 100 -4.51 -10.39 6.05
C PHE A 100 -4.96 -11.83 6.34
N GLN A 101 -6.18 -12.02 6.84
CA GLN A 101 -6.75 -13.35 7.02
C GLN A 101 -6.96 -14.05 5.67
N GLU A 102 -7.50 -13.36 4.67
CA GLU A 102 -7.67 -13.87 3.30
C GLU A 102 -6.31 -14.24 2.67
N MET A 103 -5.30 -13.37 2.80
CA MET A 103 -3.92 -13.64 2.36
C MET A 103 -3.40 -14.98 2.93
N ARG A 104 -3.68 -15.27 4.20
CA ARG A 104 -3.26 -16.51 4.86
C ARG A 104 -4.06 -17.75 4.47
N VAL A 105 -5.28 -17.58 3.96
CA VAL A 105 -6.16 -18.69 3.54
C VAL A 105 -5.95 -19.01 2.06
N GLU A 106 -5.85 -17.98 1.22
CA GLU A 106 -5.65 -18.12 -0.23
C GLU A 106 -4.22 -18.53 -0.60
N CYS A 107 -3.25 -18.23 0.27
CA CYS A 107 -1.84 -18.56 0.06
C CYS A 107 -1.35 -19.55 1.13
N ALA A 108 -0.31 -20.34 0.81
CA ALA A 108 0.34 -21.21 1.79
C ALA A 108 0.83 -20.40 3.02
N GLU A 109 1.00 -21.07 4.17
CA GLU A 109 1.29 -20.44 5.49
C GLU A 109 2.50 -19.47 5.50
N ASP A 110 3.36 -19.48 4.48
CA ASP A 110 4.63 -18.74 4.41
C ASP A 110 4.64 -17.58 3.38
N MET A 111 3.49 -17.12 2.89
CA MET A 111 3.44 -16.08 1.84
C MET A 111 3.51 -14.64 2.37
N PHE A 112 3.45 -14.40 3.70
CA PHE A 112 3.59 -13.04 4.24
C PHE A 112 5.05 -12.73 4.59
N ASP A 113 5.42 -11.46 4.52
CA ASP A 113 6.75 -10.97 4.87
C ASP A 113 6.73 -10.10 6.14
N GLU A 114 7.89 -9.56 6.51
CA GLU A 114 8.02 -8.64 7.64
C GLU A 114 7.07 -7.44 7.52
N PHE A 115 6.86 -6.94 6.30
CA PHE A 115 6.07 -5.75 6.02
C PHE A 115 4.57 -6.02 6.20
N SER A 116 4.10 -7.22 5.83
CA SER A 116 2.75 -7.69 6.16
C SER A 116 2.53 -7.63 7.67
N LEU A 117 3.46 -8.16 8.46
CA LEU A 117 3.33 -8.20 9.92
C LEU A 117 3.44 -6.82 10.58
N VAL A 118 4.28 -5.93 10.06
CA VAL A 118 4.31 -4.51 10.47
C VAL A 118 2.94 -3.87 10.27
N SER A 119 2.37 -4.01 9.07
CA SER A 119 1.08 -3.40 8.73
C SER A 119 -0.05 -3.93 9.62
N VAL A 120 -0.08 -5.24 9.87
CA VAL A 120 -1.09 -5.89 10.72
C VAL A 120 -0.89 -5.51 12.20
N SER A 121 0.36 -5.36 12.66
CA SER A 121 0.64 -4.90 14.03
C SER A 121 0.13 -3.47 14.24
N SER A 122 0.36 -2.57 13.28
CA SER A 122 -0.22 -1.23 13.27
C SER A 122 -1.75 -1.25 13.21
N ALA A 123 -2.36 -2.17 12.47
CA ALA A 123 -3.81 -2.36 12.46
C ALA A 123 -4.34 -2.75 13.86
N CYS A 124 -3.65 -3.68 14.53
CA CYS A 124 -3.98 -4.10 15.89
C CYS A 124 -3.85 -2.94 16.88
N ALA A 125 -2.80 -2.12 16.73
CA ALA A 125 -2.55 -0.92 17.53
C ALA A 125 -3.69 0.10 17.39
N ASN A 126 -4.09 0.41 16.16
CA ASN A 126 -5.13 1.39 15.86
C ASN A 126 -6.52 0.96 16.36
N MET A 127 -6.80 -0.35 16.44
CA MET A 127 -8.05 -0.86 17.02
C MET A 127 -7.98 -1.16 18.52
N GLY A 128 -6.80 -1.08 19.15
CA GLY A 128 -6.61 -1.48 20.55
C GLY A 128 -6.88 -2.97 20.80
N THR A 129 -6.63 -3.85 19.81
CA THR A 129 -6.98 -5.28 19.88
C THR A 129 -5.82 -6.14 20.42
N LEU A 130 -5.59 -6.08 21.74
CA LEU A 130 -4.46 -6.78 22.37
C LEU A 130 -4.39 -8.29 22.07
N VAL A 131 -5.54 -8.96 22.00
CA VAL A 131 -5.60 -10.42 21.74
C VAL A 131 -5.03 -10.75 20.36
N LEU A 132 -5.42 -9.99 19.33
CA LEU A 132 -4.90 -10.18 17.97
C LEU A 132 -3.44 -9.75 17.88
N GLY A 133 -3.06 -8.66 18.55
CA GLY A 133 -1.67 -8.22 18.64
C GLY A 133 -0.74 -9.29 19.24
N LYS A 134 -1.17 -9.99 20.30
CA LYS A 134 -0.42 -11.12 20.87
C LYS A 134 -0.30 -12.30 19.90
N TRP A 135 -1.34 -12.56 19.13
CA TRP A 135 -1.30 -13.57 18.06
C TRP A 135 -0.28 -13.22 16.98
N VAL A 136 -0.28 -11.96 16.53
CA VAL A 136 0.70 -11.45 15.55
C VAL A 136 2.12 -11.54 16.12
N HIS A 137 2.34 -11.14 17.37
CA HIS A 137 3.65 -11.27 18.02
C HIS A 137 4.10 -12.75 18.09
N GLY A 138 3.20 -13.68 18.40
CA GLY A 138 3.50 -15.11 18.34
C GLY A 138 3.89 -15.59 16.94
N LEU A 139 3.26 -15.02 15.90
CA LEU A 139 3.60 -15.29 14.50
C LEU A 139 5.00 -14.75 14.15
N VAL A 140 5.34 -13.53 14.58
CA VAL A 140 6.70 -12.95 14.44
C VAL A 140 7.75 -13.89 15.02
N PHE A 141 7.48 -14.45 16.21
CA PHE A 141 8.38 -15.40 16.85
C PHE A 141 8.49 -16.71 16.08
N LYS A 142 7.37 -17.26 15.60
CA LYS A 142 7.33 -18.51 14.83
C LYS A 142 8.08 -18.39 13.50
N THR A 143 8.01 -17.24 12.82
CA THR A 143 8.65 -17.02 11.51
C THR A 143 10.11 -16.56 11.60
N GLY A 144 10.64 -16.31 12.81
CA GLY A 144 12.02 -15.87 13.01
C GLY A 144 12.26 -14.39 12.69
N PHE A 145 11.23 -13.56 12.62
CA PHE A 145 11.37 -12.11 12.34
C PHE A 145 11.62 -11.26 13.60
N CYS A 146 11.98 -11.87 14.73
CA CYS A 146 12.21 -11.18 16.01
C CYS A 146 13.28 -10.08 15.96
N GLU A 147 14.27 -10.21 15.07
CA GLU A 147 15.39 -9.27 14.96
C GLU A 147 15.12 -8.12 13.97
N VAL A 148 13.98 -8.13 13.27
CA VAL A 148 13.61 -7.10 12.30
C VAL A 148 13.17 -5.82 13.03
N VAL A 149 14.02 -4.79 12.98
CA VAL A 149 13.83 -3.53 13.74
C VAL A 149 12.47 -2.85 13.47
N PRO A 150 12.01 -2.66 12.22
CA PRO A 150 10.68 -2.09 11.96
C PRO A 150 9.53 -2.86 12.62
N LEU A 151 9.65 -4.19 12.72
CA LEU A 151 8.64 -5.05 13.33
C LEU A 151 8.69 -4.96 14.85
N GLY A 152 9.89 -4.87 15.45
CA GLY A 152 10.06 -4.52 16.87
C GLY A 152 9.39 -3.19 17.21
N ASN A 153 9.61 -2.16 16.40
CA ASN A 153 8.97 -0.84 16.56
C ASN A 153 7.44 -0.94 16.50
N ALA A 154 6.91 -1.67 15.51
CA ALA A 154 5.47 -1.88 15.35
C ALA A 154 4.85 -2.66 16.53
N LEU A 155 5.58 -3.61 17.11
CA LEU A 155 5.14 -4.34 18.30
C LEU A 155 5.15 -3.47 19.57
N VAL A 156 6.16 -2.63 19.76
CA VAL A 156 6.19 -1.65 20.87
C VAL A 156 4.99 -0.70 20.78
N ASP A 157 4.74 -0.11 19.60
CA ASP A 157 3.58 0.75 19.34
C ASP A 157 2.26 0.00 19.60
N MET A 158 2.15 -1.23 19.11
CA MET A 158 0.96 -2.07 19.28
C MET A 158 0.65 -2.34 20.75
N TYR A 159 1.62 -2.81 21.53
CA TYR A 159 1.42 -3.07 22.96
C TYR A 159 1.10 -1.77 23.73
N GLY A 160 1.81 -0.69 23.40
CA GLY A 160 1.59 0.64 24.00
C GLY A 160 0.17 1.15 23.79
N LYS A 161 -0.31 1.19 22.54
CA LYS A 161 -1.67 1.62 22.18
C LYS A 161 -2.75 0.67 22.67
N CYS A 162 -2.45 -0.62 22.82
CA CYS A 162 -3.35 -1.59 23.45
C CYS A 162 -3.38 -1.51 24.99
N GLY A 163 -2.69 -0.53 25.60
CA GLY A 163 -2.72 -0.30 27.04
C GLY A 163 -1.81 -1.22 27.86
N ASN A 164 -0.91 -1.98 27.23
CA ASN A 164 -0.01 -2.92 27.90
C ASN A 164 1.44 -2.43 27.84
N LEU A 165 1.76 -1.46 28.69
CA LEU A 165 3.08 -0.83 28.74
C LEU A 165 4.20 -1.80 29.12
N ASP A 166 3.92 -2.79 29.98
CA ASP A 166 4.93 -3.74 30.45
C ASP A 166 5.47 -4.60 29.30
N ASP A 167 4.57 -5.14 28.46
CA ASP A 167 5.00 -5.92 27.30
C ASP A 167 5.66 -5.04 26.22
N ALA A 168 5.24 -3.77 26.08
CA ALA A 168 5.93 -2.81 25.22
C ALA A 168 7.39 -2.56 25.67
N CYS A 169 7.61 -2.36 26.98
CA CYS A 169 8.95 -2.21 27.55
C CYS A 169 9.80 -3.47 27.31
N LYS A 170 9.24 -4.67 27.54
CA LYS A 170 9.97 -5.93 27.32
C LYS A 170 10.40 -6.10 25.86
N VAL A 171 9.50 -5.84 24.90
CA VAL A 171 9.86 -5.91 23.48
C VAL A 171 10.99 -4.94 23.19
N PHE A 172 10.87 -3.67 23.63
CA PHE A 172 11.90 -2.67 23.45
C PHE A 172 13.25 -3.09 24.05
N GLU A 173 13.26 -3.67 25.26
CA GLU A 173 14.46 -4.17 25.95
C GLU A 173 15.10 -5.38 25.25
N GLN A 174 14.30 -6.22 24.58
CA GLN A 174 14.77 -7.40 23.86
C GLN A 174 15.36 -7.08 22.46
N MET A 175 15.08 -5.90 21.91
CA MET A 175 15.65 -5.47 20.62
C MET A 175 17.17 -5.33 20.72
N CYS A 176 17.91 -6.07 19.88
CA CYS A 176 19.37 -6.02 19.83
C CYS A 176 19.89 -4.70 19.22
N VAL A 177 19.20 -4.24 18.17
CA VAL A 177 19.48 -2.97 17.48
C VAL A 177 18.25 -2.08 17.64
N ARG A 178 18.48 -0.81 17.98
CA ARG A 178 17.44 0.21 18.13
C ARG A 178 17.81 1.41 17.29
N ASP A 179 16.93 1.78 16.38
CA ASP A 179 17.07 2.99 15.58
C ASP A 179 16.32 4.17 16.21
N ILE A 180 16.39 5.34 15.59
CA ILE A 180 15.68 6.54 16.05
C ILE A 180 14.16 6.31 16.17
N VAL A 181 13.61 5.44 15.32
CA VAL A 181 12.18 5.07 15.36
C VAL A 181 11.91 4.20 16.59
N SER A 182 12.78 3.27 16.97
CA SER A 182 12.63 2.49 18.21
C SER A 182 12.56 3.39 19.45
N TRP A 183 13.50 4.32 19.56
CA TRP A 183 13.58 5.21 20.72
C TRP A 183 12.41 6.19 20.78
N SER A 184 12.09 6.86 19.67
CA SER A 184 10.94 7.78 19.60
C SER A 184 9.61 7.07 19.88
N THR A 185 9.41 5.86 19.34
CA THR A 185 8.22 5.05 19.64
C THR A 185 8.10 4.75 21.14
N MET A 186 9.19 4.36 21.80
CA MET A 186 9.16 4.05 23.23
C MET A 186 8.88 5.29 24.10
N ILE A 187 9.43 6.45 23.71
CA ILE A 187 9.19 7.75 24.36
C ILE A 187 7.72 8.15 24.21
N ASP A 188 7.15 7.99 23.01
CA ASP A 188 5.74 8.25 22.73
C ASP A 188 4.83 7.37 23.59
N VAL A 189 5.09 6.05 23.61
CA VAL A 189 4.34 5.08 24.44
C VAL A 189 4.41 5.44 25.93
N LEU A 190 5.58 5.82 26.45
CA LEU A 190 5.69 6.28 27.85
C LEU A 190 4.89 7.57 28.10
N GLY A 191 4.92 8.50 27.14
CA GLY A 191 4.14 9.74 27.18
C GLY A 191 2.63 9.51 27.17
N MET A 192 2.14 8.61 26.33
CA MET A 192 0.72 8.21 26.27
C MET A 192 0.22 7.62 27.60
N HIS A 193 1.10 6.91 28.31
CA HIS A 193 0.81 6.32 29.63
C HIS A 193 1.11 7.27 30.80
N GLY A 194 1.46 8.53 30.54
CA GLY A 194 1.68 9.56 31.57
C GLY A 194 3.04 9.48 32.27
N PHE A 195 3.97 8.63 31.83
CA PHE A 195 5.29 8.45 32.42
C PHE A 195 6.33 9.42 31.85
N GLY A 196 6.03 10.72 31.83
CA GLY A 196 6.87 11.74 31.18
C GLY A 196 8.33 11.80 31.69
N ARG A 197 8.57 11.54 32.99
CA ARG A 197 9.95 11.49 33.52
C ARG A 197 10.75 10.31 32.96
N ARG A 198 10.13 9.13 32.85
CA ARG A 198 10.76 7.95 32.22
C ARG A 198 10.99 8.20 30.73
N ALA A 199 10.08 8.93 30.06
CA ALA A 199 10.26 9.31 28.66
C ALA A 199 11.52 10.19 28.48
N ILE A 200 11.76 11.15 29.38
CA ILE A 200 12.99 11.95 29.40
C ILE A 200 14.23 11.07 29.65
N GLU A 201 14.16 10.11 30.58
CA GLU A 201 15.26 9.18 30.83
C GLU A 201 15.62 8.35 29.59
N VAL A 202 14.61 7.83 28.89
CA VAL A 202 14.79 7.08 27.63
C VAL A 202 15.35 7.98 26.52
N PHE A 203 14.91 9.23 26.42
CA PHE A 203 15.51 10.20 25.47
C PHE A 203 16.99 10.43 25.76
N ILE A 204 17.38 10.60 27.03
CA ILE A 204 18.79 10.76 27.41
C ILE A 204 19.58 9.47 27.13
N GLN A 205 18.98 8.30 27.30
CA GLN A 205 19.61 7.01 26.96
C GLN A 205 19.86 6.89 25.44
N MET A 206 18.92 7.34 24.61
CA MET A 206 19.07 7.42 23.15
C MET A 206 20.31 8.25 22.78
N GLU A 207 20.49 9.42 23.41
CA GLU A 207 21.68 10.26 23.18
C GLU A 207 22.97 9.56 23.61
N ARG A 208 22.96 8.91 24.78
CA ARG A 208 24.12 8.15 25.28
C ARG A 208 24.47 6.95 24.40
N ALA A 209 23.50 6.40 23.69
CA ALA A 209 23.71 5.36 22.69
C ALA A 209 24.27 5.90 21.36
N GLY A 210 24.50 7.22 21.25
CA GLY A 210 25.03 7.87 20.04
C GLY A 210 23.99 8.06 18.94
N ILE A 211 22.69 7.90 19.25
CA ILE A 211 21.60 8.13 18.30
C ILE A 211 21.22 9.61 18.36
N VAL A 212 21.33 10.29 17.23
CA VAL A 212 20.97 11.71 17.12
C VAL A 212 19.44 11.85 17.10
N PRO A 213 18.83 12.60 18.03
CA PRO A 213 17.39 12.86 18.00
C PRO A 213 16.96 13.59 16.72
N ASP A 214 15.81 13.21 16.17
CA ASP A 214 15.15 13.91 15.07
C ASP A 214 13.91 14.70 15.55
N ASP A 215 13.23 15.39 14.63
CA ASP A 215 11.99 16.14 14.93
C ASP A 215 10.92 15.25 15.59
N THR A 216 10.84 13.97 15.20
CA THR A 216 9.84 13.04 15.73
C THR A 216 10.15 12.70 17.19
N ALA A 217 11.40 12.41 17.53
CA ALA A 217 11.81 12.15 18.90
C ALA A 217 11.55 13.35 19.82
N PHE A 218 11.80 14.58 19.36
CA PHE A 218 11.48 15.79 20.11
C PHE A 218 9.98 16.00 20.27
N THR A 219 9.19 15.76 19.22
CA THR A 219 7.72 15.81 19.30
C THR A 219 7.21 14.83 20.36
N SER A 220 7.65 13.57 20.34
CA SER A 220 7.28 12.55 21.34
C SER A 220 7.68 12.97 22.75
N LEU A 221 8.88 13.53 22.93
CA LEU A 221 9.34 14.00 24.24
C LEU A 221 8.50 15.17 24.78
N LEU A 222 8.21 16.18 23.95
CA LEU A 222 7.42 17.35 24.35
C LEU A 222 5.97 16.96 24.65
N CYS A 223 5.40 16.07 23.85
CA CYS A 223 4.06 15.55 24.11
C CYS A 223 4.01 14.67 25.37
N ALA A 224 5.06 13.90 25.68
CA ALA A 224 5.19 13.21 26.97
C ALA A 224 5.26 14.20 28.15
N CYS A 225 5.98 15.32 28.00
CA CYS A 225 5.99 16.40 28.99
C CYS A 225 4.60 17.03 29.16
N SER A 226 3.87 17.26 28.07
CA SER A 226 2.49 17.78 28.10
C SER A 226 1.54 16.84 28.85
N HIS A 227 1.56 15.55 28.54
CA HIS A 227 0.69 14.56 29.19
C HIS A 227 0.98 14.40 30.69
N ALA A 228 2.25 14.51 31.09
CA ALA A 228 2.67 14.42 32.49
C ALA A 228 2.65 15.77 33.24
N GLY A 229 2.30 16.88 32.57
CA GLY A 229 2.29 18.22 33.18
C GLY A 229 3.67 18.75 33.57
N LEU A 230 4.74 18.29 32.91
CA LEU A 230 6.13 18.66 33.20
C LEU A 230 6.50 19.98 32.52
N LEU A 231 5.93 21.08 33.03
CA LEU A 231 6.06 22.41 32.43
C LEU A 231 7.52 22.88 32.31
N HIS A 232 8.31 22.70 33.37
CA HIS A 232 9.70 23.17 33.39
C HIS A 232 10.57 22.37 32.41
N GLU A 233 10.46 21.04 32.46
CA GLU A 233 11.20 20.15 31.58
C GLU A 233 10.80 20.34 30.11
N GLY A 234 9.51 20.53 29.81
CA GLY A 234 9.03 20.80 28.45
C GLY A 234 9.62 22.09 27.86
N ARG A 235 9.69 23.17 28.66
CA ARG A 235 10.35 24.43 28.24
C ARG A 235 11.83 24.26 27.96
N GLU A 236 12.51 23.55 28.86
CA GLU A 236 13.94 23.32 28.73
C GLU A 236 14.25 22.54 27.45
N TRP A 237 13.54 21.43 27.20
CA TRP A 237 13.73 20.65 25.99
C TRP A 237 13.32 21.39 24.71
N PHE A 238 12.27 22.21 24.76
CA PHE A 238 11.88 23.05 23.63
C PHE A 238 12.95 24.10 23.29
N LYS A 239 13.62 24.66 24.29
CA LYS A 239 14.75 25.57 24.10
C LYS A 239 15.97 24.84 23.54
N ARG A 240 16.34 23.70 24.15
CA ARG A 240 17.49 22.89 23.74
C ARG A 240 17.35 22.41 22.29
N LEU A 241 16.15 22.07 21.84
CA LEU A 241 15.85 21.73 20.43
C LEU A 241 16.47 22.74 19.45
N SER A 242 16.34 24.04 19.75
CA SER A 242 16.91 25.11 18.90
C SER A 242 18.38 25.38 19.22
N CYS A 243 18.72 25.50 20.50
CA CYS A 243 20.05 25.96 20.94
C CYS A 243 21.14 24.89 20.78
N ASP A 244 20.83 23.64 21.10
CA ASP A 244 21.82 22.56 21.18
C ASP A 244 21.85 21.72 19.91
N TYR A 245 20.69 21.53 19.25
CA TYR A 245 20.56 20.66 18.06
C TYR A 245 20.35 21.44 16.76
N GLY A 246 20.14 22.76 16.82
CA GLY A 246 20.01 23.61 15.63
C GLY A 246 18.74 23.36 14.82
N PHE A 247 17.74 22.69 15.39
CA PHE A 247 16.46 22.48 14.71
C PHE A 247 15.62 23.76 14.74
N THR A 248 14.89 24.00 13.64
CA THR A 248 13.85 25.04 13.63
C THR A 248 12.54 24.40 14.13
N PRO A 249 11.92 24.91 15.22
CA PRO A 249 10.67 24.33 15.72
C PRO A 249 9.58 24.27 14.63
N LYS A 250 8.96 23.10 14.47
CA LYS A 250 7.85 22.87 13.53
C LYS A 250 6.50 22.98 14.24
N ILE A 251 5.42 22.98 13.46
CA ILE A 251 4.05 23.11 13.99
C ILE A 251 3.73 22.06 15.06
N GLN A 252 4.25 20.83 14.93
CA GLN A 252 4.07 19.76 15.91
C GLN A 252 4.70 20.11 17.27
N HIS A 253 5.90 20.71 17.28
CA HIS A 253 6.58 21.14 18.51
C HIS A 253 5.78 22.26 19.21
N TYR A 254 5.33 23.26 18.45
CA TYR A 254 4.47 24.32 18.97
C TYR A 254 3.14 23.78 19.51
N GLY A 255 2.53 22.82 18.81
CA GLY A 255 1.31 22.14 19.26
C GLY A 255 1.46 21.47 20.63
N CYS A 256 2.53 20.69 20.85
CA CYS A 256 2.79 20.08 22.17
C CYS A 256 3.03 21.16 23.25
N MET A 257 3.71 22.27 22.92
CA MET A 257 3.96 23.37 23.88
C MET A 257 2.70 24.15 24.24
N VAL A 258 1.83 24.45 23.27
CA VAL A 258 0.54 25.09 23.51
C VAL A 258 -0.35 24.23 24.39
N ASP A 259 -0.39 22.92 24.14
CA ASP A 259 -1.12 21.98 24.98
C ASP A 259 -0.56 21.94 26.42
N LEU A 260 0.77 21.89 26.59
CA LEU A 260 1.43 21.90 27.89
C LEU A 260 1.15 23.20 28.68
N LEU A 261 1.32 24.36 28.03
CA LEU A 261 1.04 25.68 28.63
C LEU A 261 -0.44 25.83 28.96
N GLY A 262 -1.30 25.37 28.06
CA GLY A 262 -2.74 25.37 28.22
C GLY A 262 -3.18 24.58 29.45
N LYS A 263 -2.71 23.33 29.60
CA LYS A 263 -2.98 22.48 30.78
C LYS A 263 -2.42 23.05 32.07
N ALA A 264 -1.30 23.77 32.01
CA ALA A 264 -0.70 24.46 33.15
C ALA A 264 -1.41 25.79 33.52
N GLY A 265 -2.45 26.19 32.78
CA GLY A 265 -3.19 27.45 32.98
C GLY A 265 -2.45 28.71 32.50
N GLN A 266 -1.33 28.57 31.79
CA GLN A 266 -0.55 29.68 31.23
C GLN A 266 -1.15 30.16 29.89
N LEU A 267 -2.45 30.48 29.90
CA LEU A 267 -3.20 30.76 28.66
C LEU A 267 -2.66 31.94 27.87
N LYS A 268 -2.26 33.01 28.55
CA LYS A 268 -1.73 34.21 27.89
C LYS A 268 -0.46 33.89 27.10
N GLU A 269 0.44 33.15 27.74
CA GLU A 269 1.70 32.74 27.13
C GLU A 269 1.49 31.72 26.00
N ALA A 270 0.53 30.79 26.17
CA ALA A 270 0.15 29.88 25.09
C ALA A 270 -0.34 30.65 23.86
N TYR A 271 -1.13 31.72 24.05
CA TYR A 271 -1.58 32.58 22.96
C TYR A 271 -0.44 33.37 22.33
N GLU A 272 0.43 33.98 23.15
CA GLU A 272 1.62 34.70 22.68
C GLU A 272 2.49 33.78 21.80
N LEU A 273 2.73 32.54 22.23
CA LEU A 273 3.46 31.52 21.46
C LEU A 273 2.83 31.24 20.08
N ILE A 274 1.50 31.12 20.01
CA ILE A 274 0.77 30.92 18.74
C ILE A 274 0.91 32.13 17.82
N THR A 275 0.94 33.34 18.37
CA THR A 275 1.05 34.57 17.57
C THR A 275 2.46 34.87 17.10
N GLU A 276 3.48 34.44 17.85
CA GLU A 276 4.89 34.73 17.56
C GLU A 276 5.57 33.65 16.71
N MET A 277 5.00 32.45 16.63
CA MET A 277 5.64 31.36 15.90
C MET A 277 5.78 31.66 14.39
N PRO A 278 6.88 31.24 13.75
CA PRO A 278 7.18 31.54 12.35
C PRO A 278 6.40 30.67 11.36
N VAL A 279 5.62 29.71 11.86
CA VAL A 279 4.84 28.75 11.07
C VAL A 279 3.34 29.02 11.24
N GLN A 280 2.55 28.75 10.19
CA GLN A 280 1.10 28.94 10.27
C GLN A 280 0.49 27.94 11.26
N PRO A 281 -0.34 28.39 12.23
CA PRO A 281 -1.01 27.49 13.14
C PRO A 281 -1.97 26.56 12.40
N ASP A 282 -1.99 25.29 12.78
CA ASP A 282 -2.95 24.30 12.28
C ASP A 282 -4.19 24.21 13.19
N ALA A 283 -5.19 23.44 12.73
CA ALA A 283 -6.42 23.21 13.50
C ALA A 283 -6.13 22.58 14.87
N ALA A 284 -5.16 21.67 14.96
CA ALA A 284 -4.82 21.01 16.22
C ALA A 284 -4.30 21.99 17.29
N THR A 285 -3.44 22.93 16.90
CA THR A 285 -2.91 23.96 17.80
C THR A 285 -4.02 24.85 18.36
N TRP A 286 -4.94 25.31 17.50
CA TRP A 286 -6.10 26.09 17.96
C TRP A 286 -7.07 25.27 18.80
N ARG A 287 -7.21 23.97 18.52
CA ARG A 287 -8.05 23.04 19.29
C ARG A 287 -7.52 22.87 20.72
N SER A 288 -6.21 22.66 20.87
CA SER A 288 -5.55 22.59 22.19
C SER A 288 -5.74 23.88 22.98
N MET A 289 -5.51 25.02 22.34
CA MET A 289 -5.72 26.34 22.95
C MET A 289 -7.16 26.56 23.41
N PHE A 290 -8.11 26.20 22.55
CA PHE A 290 -9.53 26.33 22.81
C PHE A 290 -9.99 25.45 23.97
N GLY A 291 -9.54 24.19 24.00
CA GLY A 291 -9.79 23.25 25.10
C GLY A 291 -9.26 23.77 26.43
N ALA A 292 -8.03 24.30 26.45
CA ALA A 292 -7.44 24.91 27.65
C ALA A 292 -8.23 26.12 28.15
N CYS A 293 -8.64 27.02 27.26
CA CYS A 293 -9.47 28.18 27.63
C CYS A 293 -10.81 27.75 28.23
N LEU A 294 -11.44 26.71 27.68
CA LEU A 294 -12.68 26.14 28.21
C LEU A 294 -12.53 25.51 29.59
N TYR A 295 -11.39 24.88 29.84
CA TYR A 295 -11.07 24.23 31.11
C TYR A 295 -10.80 25.28 32.21
N HIS A 296 -10.02 26.31 31.90
CA HIS A 296 -9.65 27.37 32.85
C HIS A 296 -10.63 28.54 32.93
N GLY A 297 -11.64 28.59 32.05
CA GLY A 297 -12.72 29.58 32.09
C GLY A 297 -12.41 30.94 31.43
N ASP A 298 -11.40 31.03 30.58
CA ASP A 298 -11.13 32.25 29.80
C ASP A 298 -11.98 32.28 28.53
N PHE A 299 -13.22 32.74 28.68
CA PHE A 299 -14.19 32.80 27.59
C PHE A 299 -13.85 33.84 26.51
N ASN A 300 -12.97 34.80 26.79
CA ASN A 300 -12.58 35.79 25.79
C ASN A 300 -11.62 35.15 24.79
N LEU A 301 -10.59 34.48 25.31
CA LEU A 301 -9.61 33.78 24.50
C LEU A 301 -10.21 32.56 23.81
N ALA A 302 -11.17 31.88 24.46
CA ALA A 302 -11.94 30.80 23.85
C ALA A 302 -12.70 31.24 22.59
N LYS A 303 -13.29 32.46 22.58
CA LYS A 303 -13.98 32.99 21.39
C LYS A 303 -13.01 33.25 20.23
N ILE A 304 -11.80 33.72 20.53
CA ILE A 304 -10.76 33.94 19.51
C ILE A 304 -10.30 32.60 18.93
N ALA A 305 -9.99 31.62 19.79
CA ALA A 305 -9.57 30.30 19.32
C ALA A 305 -10.69 29.61 18.49
N ALA A 306 -11.95 29.74 18.91
CA ALA A 306 -13.10 29.22 18.16
C ALA A 306 -13.24 29.87 16.78
N SER A 307 -13.07 31.19 16.66
CA SER A 307 -13.17 31.86 15.35
C SER A 307 -12.04 31.45 14.41
N LYS A 308 -10.85 31.16 14.94
CA LYS A 308 -9.73 30.62 14.17
C LYS A 308 -9.96 29.18 13.73
N LEU A 309 -10.53 28.33 14.58
CA LEU A 309 -10.90 26.95 14.23
C LEU A 309 -11.92 26.87 13.09
N MET A 310 -12.89 27.79 13.07
CA MET A 310 -13.91 27.86 12.00
C MET A 310 -13.35 28.23 10.62
N LEU A 311 -12.09 28.66 10.52
CA LEU A 311 -11.43 28.89 9.23
C LEU A 311 -10.97 27.59 8.58
N PHE A 312 -10.85 26.50 9.35
CA PHE A 312 -10.55 25.16 8.85
C PHE A 312 -11.86 24.43 8.54
N ASP A 313 -11.85 23.56 7.52
CA ASP A 313 -13.02 22.75 7.21
C ASP A 313 -13.32 21.80 8.39
N LEU A 314 -14.53 21.92 8.94
CA LEU A 314 -15.01 21.18 10.11
C LEU A 314 -15.48 19.77 9.70
N ASP A 315 -14.58 18.97 9.15
CA ASP A 315 -14.88 17.58 8.77
C ASP A 315 -14.77 16.61 9.95
N ASP A 316 -14.10 17.01 11.04
CA ASP A 316 -13.94 16.21 12.25
C ASP A 316 -15.11 16.41 13.23
N SER A 317 -15.76 15.30 13.57
CA SER A 317 -16.78 15.21 14.62
C SER A 317 -16.33 15.79 15.96
N GLY A 318 -15.02 15.73 16.27
CA GLY A 318 -14.45 16.26 17.51
C GLY A 318 -14.60 17.78 17.64
N ASP A 319 -14.30 18.55 16.58
CA ASP A 319 -14.36 20.02 16.60
C ASP A 319 -15.76 20.56 16.81
N THR A 320 -16.72 19.93 16.13
CA THR A 320 -18.14 20.24 16.23
C THR A 320 -18.65 20.07 17.66
N VAL A 321 -18.21 19.00 18.36
CA VAL A 321 -18.58 18.74 19.75
C VAL A 321 -17.99 19.78 20.69
N ILE A 322 -16.70 20.10 20.56
CA ILE A 322 -16.03 21.07 21.46
C ILE A 322 -16.61 22.48 21.26
N LEU A 323 -16.86 22.89 20.01
CA LEU A 323 -17.52 24.17 19.70
C LEU A 323 -18.96 24.21 20.24
N SER A 324 -19.73 23.13 20.07
CA SER A 324 -21.09 23.01 20.62
C SER A 324 -21.10 23.17 22.15
N ASN A 325 -20.13 22.57 22.84
CA ASN A 325 -19.98 22.68 24.29
C ASN A 325 -19.66 24.12 24.76
N LEU A 326 -18.83 24.87 24.02
CA LEU A 326 -18.58 26.29 24.29
C LEU A 326 -19.87 27.11 24.19
N TYR A 327 -20.56 27.05 23.05
CA TYR A 327 -21.74 27.90 22.82
C TYR A 327 -22.88 27.56 23.78
N SER A 328 -22.99 26.29 24.18
CA SER A 328 -23.89 25.88 25.26
C SER A 328 -23.51 26.54 26.60
N LYS A 329 -22.24 26.51 27.00
CA LYS A 329 -21.75 27.21 28.21
C LYS A 329 -21.96 28.72 28.14
N LEU A 330 -21.84 29.33 26.96
CA LEU A 330 -22.10 30.75 26.71
C LEU A 330 -23.60 31.09 26.56
N ARG A 331 -24.51 30.13 26.73
CA ARG A 331 -25.97 30.25 26.56
C ARG A 331 -26.41 30.76 25.19
N ARG A 332 -25.60 30.53 24.16
CA ARG A 332 -25.85 30.89 22.76
C ARG A 332 -26.43 29.69 22.00
N TRP A 333 -27.67 29.33 22.31
CA TRP A 333 -28.32 28.11 21.80
C TRP A 333 -28.55 28.11 20.28
N ASP A 334 -28.72 29.29 19.68
CA ASP A 334 -28.86 29.41 18.23
C ASP A 334 -27.58 28.99 17.48
N ASP A 335 -26.41 29.31 18.03
CA ASP A 335 -25.12 28.91 17.45
C ASP A 335 -24.85 27.41 17.66
N VAL A 336 -25.29 26.84 18.79
CA VAL A 336 -25.24 25.39 19.05
C VAL A 336 -26.04 24.63 17.98
N GLU A 337 -27.25 25.10 17.66
CA GLU A 337 -28.10 24.47 16.65
C GLU A 337 -27.49 24.60 15.25
N ARG A 338 -26.91 25.76 14.91
CA ARG A 338 -26.21 25.97 13.63
C ARG A 338 -25.01 25.05 13.45
N ILE A 339 -24.23 24.83 14.50
CA ILE A 339 -23.08 23.91 14.49
C ILE A 339 -23.57 22.47 14.28
N ARG A 340 -24.61 22.04 15.01
CA ARG A 340 -25.15 20.68 14.90
C ARG A 340 -25.78 20.39 13.53
N ARG A 341 -26.34 21.41 12.87
CA ARG A 341 -26.90 21.31 11.52
C ARG A 341 -25.85 21.49 10.41
N GLY A 342 -24.59 21.77 10.74
CA GLY A 342 -23.55 22.08 9.75
C GLY A 342 -23.80 23.39 8.98
N THR A 343 -24.65 24.28 9.50
CA THR A 343 -25.05 25.53 8.83
C THR A 343 -24.28 26.75 9.32
N MET A 344 -23.37 26.60 10.28
CA MET A 344 -22.54 27.70 10.77
C MET A 344 -21.41 28.02 9.80
N LYS A 345 -21.61 29.05 8.96
CA LYS A 345 -20.56 29.68 8.13
C LYS A 345 -20.10 30.98 8.79
N TYR A 346 -18.78 31.18 8.93
CA TYR A 346 -18.25 32.43 9.46
C TYR A 346 -18.52 33.59 8.47
N PRO A 347 -18.97 34.76 8.93
CA PRO A 347 -19.10 35.95 8.08
C PRO A 347 -17.68 36.47 7.77
N GLY A 348 -17.04 35.90 6.75
CA GLY A 348 -15.65 36.22 6.41
C GLY A 348 -15.00 35.32 5.35
N LYS A 349 -15.58 34.14 5.03
CA LYS A 349 -15.41 33.59 3.67
C LYS A 349 -16.26 34.48 2.75
N VAL A 350 -15.66 35.55 2.24
CA VAL A 350 -16.11 36.12 0.97
C VAL A 350 -15.87 34.98 -0.02
N ASP A 351 -16.94 34.34 -0.46
CA ASP A 351 -16.88 33.58 -1.71
C ASP A 351 -16.39 34.60 -2.74
N ASP A 352 -15.19 34.42 -3.28
CA ASP A 352 -14.68 35.24 -4.39
C ASP A 352 -15.39 34.86 -5.71
N HIS A 353 -16.70 34.64 -5.61
CA HIS A 353 -17.67 34.58 -6.68
C HIS A 353 -18.34 35.95 -6.79
N THR A 354 -17.54 37.01 -6.90
CA THR A 354 -18.01 38.29 -7.39
C THR A 354 -17.26 38.65 -8.66
N SER A 355 -17.88 38.26 -9.77
CA SER A 355 -17.92 39.02 -11.03
C SER A 355 -16.60 39.64 -11.47
N CYS A 356 -15.90 38.94 -12.37
CA CYS A 356 -14.96 39.58 -13.28
C CYS A 356 -15.69 40.74 -14.00
N PRO A 357 -15.10 41.93 -14.16
CA PRO A 357 -15.70 43.02 -14.94
C PRO A 357 -15.93 42.56 -16.39
N PRO A 358 -16.94 43.10 -17.09
CA PRO A 358 -17.29 42.63 -18.42
C PRO A 358 -16.10 42.82 -19.37
N CYS A 359 -15.55 41.72 -19.88
CA CYS A 359 -14.61 41.78 -20.97
C CYS A 359 -15.38 42.07 -22.26
N GLU A 360 -14.99 43.14 -22.96
CA GLU A 360 -15.41 43.38 -24.34
C GLU A 360 -14.71 42.37 -25.25
N CYS A 361 -15.27 41.19 -25.42
CA CYS A 361 -14.95 40.33 -26.56
C CYS A 361 -16.21 39.68 -27.13
N ASP A 362 -16.52 40.07 -28.36
CA ASP A 362 -17.54 39.44 -29.21
C ASP A 362 -17.09 38.02 -29.56
N CYS A 363 -17.66 37.02 -28.90
CA CYS A 363 -17.52 35.62 -29.26
C CYS A 363 -18.91 35.05 -29.54
N SER A 364 -19.35 35.16 -30.79
CA SER A 364 -20.56 34.51 -31.30
C SER A 364 -20.45 32.99 -31.18
N SER A 365 -21.56 32.40 -30.75
CA SER A 365 -21.82 30.96 -30.71
C SER A 365 -21.61 30.25 -32.06
N SER A 366 -21.36 28.94 -31.93
CA SER A 366 -21.44 27.86 -32.93
C SER A 366 -20.46 27.92 -34.10
N ASP A 367 -19.52 26.98 -34.13
CA ASP A 367 -19.52 25.95 -35.19
C ASP A 367 -18.59 24.77 -34.87
N ASN A 368 -19.03 23.60 -35.34
CA ASN A 368 -18.35 22.31 -35.30
C ASN A 368 -16.94 22.36 -35.91
N ILE A 369 -16.06 21.43 -35.52
CA ILE A 369 -15.34 20.51 -36.43
C ILE A 369 -14.33 19.64 -35.63
N LEU A 370 -14.52 18.32 -35.75
CA LEU A 370 -13.46 17.31 -35.69
C LEU A 370 -12.41 17.59 -36.77
N SER A 371 -11.17 17.95 -36.43
CA SER A 371 -9.96 17.43 -37.10
C SER A 371 -8.65 18.03 -36.57
N SER A 372 -7.68 17.12 -36.42
CA SER A 372 -6.22 17.31 -36.51
C SER A 372 -5.46 18.21 -35.52
N SER A 373 -4.80 17.52 -34.59
CA SER A 373 -3.34 17.51 -34.32
C SER A 373 -2.59 18.77 -33.84
N LEU A 374 -1.86 18.54 -32.75
CA LEU A 374 -0.54 19.08 -32.36
C LEU A 374 -0.37 20.60 -32.29
N GLY A 375 -0.27 21.06 -31.05
CA GLY A 375 0.41 22.31 -30.71
C GLY A 375 -0.32 23.05 -29.61
N LEU A 376 0.17 22.90 -28.37
CA LEU A 376 0.30 23.92 -27.33
C LEU A 376 0.46 23.23 -25.97
N MET A 377 1.69 22.82 -25.68
CA MET A 377 2.22 22.91 -24.32
C MET A 377 2.44 24.40 -24.01
N ASN A 378 2.23 24.75 -22.74
CA ASN A 378 2.36 26.07 -22.12
C ASN A 378 1.07 26.91 -22.03
N SER A 379 0.20 26.49 -21.11
CA SER A 379 -0.36 27.43 -20.15
C SER A 379 -0.47 26.74 -18.79
N SER A 380 0.01 27.44 -17.76
CA SER A 380 -0.19 27.10 -16.36
C SER A 380 -1.68 27.01 -16.07
N LEU A 381 -2.22 25.79 -15.95
CA LEU A 381 -3.54 25.52 -15.37
C LEU A 381 -3.37 25.06 -13.92
N ALA A 382 -2.80 25.95 -13.10
CA ALA A 382 -3.16 25.99 -11.69
C ALA A 382 -4.46 26.81 -11.60
N ASP A 383 -5.44 26.31 -10.85
CA ASP A 383 -6.71 26.97 -10.47
C ASP A 383 -7.92 26.86 -11.40
N CYS A 384 -8.22 25.66 -11.94
CA CYS A 384 -9.61 25.36 -12.26
C CYS A 384 -9.98 23.90 -11.92
N GLY A 385 -10.88 23.73 -10.95
CA GLY A 385 -11.56 22.46 -10.68
C GLY A 385 -11.21 21.75 -9.36
N LYS A 386 -10.66 22.43 -8.35
CA LYS A 386 -10.37 21.78 -7.06
C LYS A 386 -11.59 21.43 -6.21
N HIS A 387 -12.80 21.91 -6.49
CA HIS A 387 -13.98 21.54 -5.72
C HIS A 387 -15.26 21.58 -6.56
N ASP A 388 -15.51 20.54 -7.34
CA ASP A 388 -16.88 20.14 -7.66
C ASP A 388 -17.09 18.68 -7.21
N PRO A 389 -17.62 18.46 -6.00
CA PRO A 389 -17.85 17.13 -5.45
C PRO A 389 -18.82 16.29 -6.29
N GLU A 390 -19.79 16.92 -6.96
CA GLU A 390 -20.83 16.22 -7.71
C GLU A 390 -20.28 15.69 -9.04
N MET A 391 -19.50 16.50 -9.77
CA MET A 391 -18.83 16.05 -10.99
C MET A 391 -17.82 14.93 -10.70
N ASN A 392 -17.08 15.01 -9.58
CA ASN A 392 -16.16 13.94 -9.19
C ASN A 392 -16.89 12.65 -8.80
N GLN A 393 -18.05 12.74 -8.12
CA GLN A 393 -18.87 11.57 -7.78
C GLN A 393 -19.48 10.89 -9.01
N GLU A 394 -19.92 11.67 -10.00
CA GLU A 394 -20.48 11.13 -11.24
C GLU A 394 -19.40 10.44 -12.09
N LEU A 395 -18.22 11.06 -12.24
CA LEU A 395 -17.04 10.45 -12.86
C LEU A 395 -16.56 9.19 -12.12
N GLU A 396 -16.57 9.20 -10.79
CA GLU A 396 -16.20 8.04 -9.96
C GLU A 396 -17.18 6.88 -10.19
N LYS A 397 -18.48 7.16 -10.20
CA LYS A 397 -19.52 6.16 -10.44
C LYS A 397 -19.42 5.54 -11.83
N ASP A 398 -19.27 6.36 -12.87
CA ASP A 398 -19.11 5.89 -14.24
C ASP A 398 -17.86 5.03 -14.38
N MET A 399 -16.77 5.42 -13.71
CA MET A 399 -15.54 4.63 -13.71
C MET A 399 -15.69 3.31 -12.95
N ILE A 400 -16.39 3.28 -11.82
CA ILE A 400 -16.68 2.04 -11.09
C ILE A 400 -17.44 1.05 -11.98
N ASP A 401 -18.45 1.53 -12.69
CA ASP A 401 -19.28 0.68 -13.54
C ASP A 401 -18.48 0.17 -14.74
N LEU A 402 -17.68 1.03 -15.39
CA LEU A 402 -16.74 0.62 -16.46
C LEU A 402 -15.70 -0.40 -15.98
N LEU A 403 -15.13 -0.21 -14.78
CA LEU A 403 -14.15 -1.14 -14.22
C LEU A 403 -14.76 -2.51 -13.93
N LYS A 404 -15.98 -2.54 -13.38
CA LYS A 404 -16.70 -3.80 -13.12
C LYS A 404 -17.02 -4.53 -14.41
N GLU A 405 -17.47 -3.81 -15.43
CA GLU A 405 -17.77 -4.39 -16.74
C GLU A 405 -16.50 -4.95 -17.39
N GLU A 406 -15.40 -4.20 -17.37
CA GLU A 406 -14.11 -4.66 -17.91
C GLU A 406 -13.59 -5.89 -17.19
N ILE A 407 -13.61 -5.93 -15.84
CA ILE A 407 -13.22 -7.11 -15.07
C ILE A 407 -14.09 -8.33 -15.45
N SER A 408 -15.39 -8.11 -15.66
CA SER A 408 -16.31 -9.17 -16.10
C SER A 408 -15.97 -9.69 -17.50
N LEU A 409 -15.73 -8.78 -18.46
CA LEU A 409 -15.34 -9.13 -19.83
C LEU A 409 -13.99 -9.87 -19.84
N GLN A 410 -13.02 -9.42 -19.07
CA GLN A 410 -11.70 -10.05 -18.98
C GLN A 410 -11.76 -11.44 -18.34
N ARG A 411 -12.60 -11.65 -17.31
CA ARG A 411 -12.83 -13.00 -16.75
C ARG A 411 -13.41 -13.95 -17.80
N ASN A 412 -14.32 -13.47 -18.66
CA ASN A 412 -14.89 -14.29 -19.73
C ASN A 412 -13.83 -14.65 -20.78
N VAL A 413 -13.02 -13.69 -21.23
CA VAL A 413 -11.92 -13.92 -22.17
C VAL A 413 -10.89 -14.91 -21.60
N THR A 414 -10.56 -14.79 -20.31
CA THR A 414 -9.60 -15.68 -19.65
C THR A 414 -10.16 -17.10 -19.53
N ASN A 415 -11.45 -17.26 -19.19
CA ASN A 415 -12.11 -18.56 -19.19
C ASN A 415 -12.14 -19.20 -20.58
N ASP A 416 -12.45 -18.44 -21.63
CA ASP A 416 -12.44 -18.92 -23.01
C ASP A 416 -11.04 -19.37 -23.44
N ASN A 417 -10.00 -18.60 -23.09
CA ASN A 417 -8.61 -18.97 -23.33
C ASN A 417 -8.21 -20.25 -22.58
N ILE A 418 -8.64 -20.41 -21.32
CA ILE A 418 -8.39 -21.63 -20.54
C ILE A 418 -9.04 -22.84 -21.22
N GLU A 419 -10.30 -22.73 -21.65
CA GLU A 419 -11.00 -23.81 -22.35
C GLU A 419 -10.35 -24.15 -23.69
N HIS A 420 -9.96 -23.13 -24.48
CA HIS A 420 -9.21 -23.34 -25.72
C HIS A 420 -7.88 -24.06 -25.46
N THR A 421 -7.13 -23.65 -24.43
CA THR A 421 -5.85 -24.26 -24.09
C THR A 421 -6.02 -25.70 -23.62
N LYS A 422 -7.05 -26.00 -22.81
CA LYS A 422 -7.39 -27.38 -22.42
C LYS A 422 -7.73 -28.24 -23.64
N ALA A 423 -8.48 -27.70 -24.59
CA ALA A 423 -8.80 -28.38 -25.84
C ALA A 423 -7.54 -28.70 -26.66
N SER A 424 -6.64 -27.71 -26.83
CA SER A 424 -5.36 -27.91 -27.52
C SER A 424 -4.47 -28.95 -26.82
N ILE A 425 -4.39 -28.94 -25.48
CA ILE A 425 -3.63 -29.94 -24.71
C ILE A 425 -4.25 -31.34 -24.89
N LEU A 426 -5.57 -31.45 -24.89
CA LEU A 426 -6.27 -32.72 -25.11
C LEU A 426 -5.97 -33.28 -26.51
N GLU A 427 -5.96 -32.42 -27.53
CA GLU A 427 -5.62 -32.80 -28.89
C GLU A 427 -4.16 -33.22 -29.05
N ALA A 428 -3.23 -32.49 -28.41
CA ALA A 428 -1.81 -32.85 -28.34
C ALA A 428 -1.60 -34.22 -27.65
N ARG A 429 -2.38 -34.53 -26.60
CA ARG A 429 -2.33 -35.86 -25.95
C ARG A 429 -2.84 -36.97 -26.86
N LYS A 430 -3.91 -36.73 -27.62
CA LYS A 430 -4.44 -37.70 -28.59
C LYS A 430 -3.41 -38.02 -29.68
N THR A 431 -2.81 -36.98 -30.26
CA THR A 431 -1.74 -37.14 -31.27
C THR A 431 -0.51 -37.84 -30.69
N SER A 432 -0.07 -37.48 -29.48
CA SER A 432 1.03 -38.18 -28.79
C SER A 432 0.73 -39.67 -28.58
N SER A 433 -0.50 -40.02 -28.17
CA SER A 433 -0.90 -41.43 -28.00
C SER A 433 -0.96 -42.19 -29.33
N GLN A 434 -1.31 -41.52 -30.43
CA GLN A 434 -1.31 -42.11 -31.75
C GLN A 434 0.12 -42.41 -32.23
N TYR A 435 1.05 -41.48 -32.06
CA TYR A 435 2.47 -41.71 -32.36
C TYR A 435 3.05 -42.87 -31.55
N GLN A 436 2.69 -42.98 -30.28
CA GLN A 436 3.14 -44.10 -29.43
C GLN A 436 2.66 -45.46 -29.97
N LYS A 437 1.42 -45.55 -30.46
CA LYS A 437 0.90 -46.78 -31.08
C LYS A 437 1.58 -47.10 -32.41
N GLU A 438 1.98 -46.09 -33.17
CA GLU A 438 2.72 -46.29 -34.43
C GLU A 438 4.15 -46.75 -34.17
N ASP A 439 4.79 -46.21 -33.13
CA ASP A 439 6.12 -46.64 -32.65
C ASP A 439 6.08 -48.12 -32.24
N GLU A 440 5.13 -48.53 -31.39
CA GLU A 440 4.93 -49.92 -30.97
C GLU A 440 4.80 -50.88 -32.16
N LYS A 441 4.04 -50.49 -33.20
CA LYS A 441 3.90 -51.28 -34.44
C LYS A 441 5.21 -51.39 -35.22
N CYS A 442 6.00 -50.30 -35.27
CA CYS A 442 7.29 -50.29 -35.94
C CYS A 442 8.27 -51.24 -35.24
N THR A 443 8.35 -51.18 -33.90
CA THR A 443 9.16 -52.12 -33.10
C THR A 443 8.75 -53.57 -33.31
N ALA A 444 7.46 -53.89 -33.27
CA ALA A 444 6.99 -55.26 -33.52
C ALA A 444 7.34 -55.73 -34.95
N GLY A 445 7.24 -54.82 -35.93
CA GLY A 445 7.68 -55.10 -37.30
C GLY A 445 9.18 -55.39 -37.41
N MET A 446 10.02 -54.65 -36.67
CA MET A 446 11.46 -54.91 -36.62
C MET A 446 11.78 -56.26 -35.99
N GLU A 447 11.13 -56.62 -34.89
CA GLU A 447 11.31 -57.93 -34.23
C GLU A 447 11.00 -59.09 -35.18
N THR A 448 9.87 -59.02 -35.90
CA THR A 448 9.52 -60.07 -36.89
C THR A 448 10.50 -60.18 -38.05
N CYS A 449 11.08 -59.06 -38.51
CA CYS A 449 12.12 -59.06 -39.55
C CYS A 449 13.42 -59.69 -39.03
N GLU A 450 13.77 -59.42 -37.77
CA GLU A 450 14.96 -59.99 -37.13
C GLU A 450 14.82 -61.50 -36.93
N GLU A 451 13.66 -61.99 -36.47
CA GLU A 451 13.36 -63.43 -36.39
C GLU A 451 13.46 -64.13 -37.76
N ALA A 452 12.91 -63.51 -38.82
CA ALA A 452 13.00 -64.04 -40.17
C ALA A 452 14.45 -64.11 -40.68
N ARG A 453 15.27 -63.09 -40.36
CA ARG A 453 16.71 -63.07 -40.69
C ARG A 453 17.45 -64.21 -39.97
N GLU A 454 17.21 -64.39 -38.67
CA GLU A 454 17.85 -65.46 -37.90
C GLU A 454 17.51 -66.86 -38.44
N LYS A 455 16.25 -67.08 -38.82
CA LYS A 455 15.81 -68.33 -39.44
C LYS A 455 16.50 -68.60 -40.78
N ALA A 456 16.56 -67.59 -41.65
CA ALA A 456 17.24 -67.71 -42.94
C ALA A 456 18.74 -67.99 -42.79
N GLU A 457 19.41 -67.35 -41.82
CA GLU A 457 20.80 -67.63 -41.50
C GLU A 457 21.01 -69.06 -40.97
N ALA A 458 20.10 -69.56 -40.13
CA ALA A 458 20.17 -70.92 -39.62
C ALA A 458 20.02 -71.97 -40.74
N GLU A 459 19.10 -71.75 -41.68
CA GLU A 459 18.91 -72.59 -42.87
C GLU A 459 20.18 -72.58 -43.74
N LEU A 460 20.76 -71.41 -44.02
CA LEU A 460 22.00 -71.29 -44.78
C LEU A 460 23.18 -72.02 -44.11
N ARG A 461 23.29 -71.95 -42.77
CA ARG A 461 24.31 -72.71 -42.01
C ARG A 461 24.08 -74.22 -42.13
N ALA A 462 22.84 -74.69 -42.14
CA ALA A 462 22.51 -76.10 -42.31
C ALA A 462 22.88 -76.60 -43.72
N GLU A 463 22.58 -75.81 -44.77
CA GLU A 463 22.97 -76.12 -46.15
C GLU A 463 24.49 -76.18 -46.34
N ARG A 464 25.23 -75.23 -45.73
CA ARG A 464 26.70 -75.26 -45.75
C ARG A 464 27.26 -76.53 -45.11
N LYS A 465 26.75 -76.92 -43.93
CA LYS A 465 27.14 -78.18 -43.28
C LYS A 465 26.84 -79.39 -44.15
N GLN A 466 25.66 -79.43 -44.81
CA GLN A 466 25.35 -80.51 -45.74
C GLN A 466 26.30 -80.53 -46.94
N SER A 467 26.62 -79.36 -47.51
CA SER A 467 27.57 -79.22 -48.61
C SER A 467 28.96 -79.70 -48.21
N GLU A 468 29.45 -79.33 -47.02
CA GLU A 468 30.72 -79.80 -46.47
C GLU A 468 30.75 -81.32 -46.26
N LEU A 469 29.65 -81.91 -45.76
CA LEU A 469 29.47 -83.36 -45.62
C LEU A 469 29.51 -84.06 -46.98
N TRP A 470 28.83 -83.51 -47.99
CA TRP A 470 28.86 -84.01 -49.36
C TRP A 470 30.27 -83.92 -49.96
N GLU A 471 30.97 -82.79 -49.78
CA GLU A 471 32.36 -82.62 -50.21
C GLU A 471 33.30 -83.61 -49.51
N SER A 472 33.12 -83.86 -48.21
CA SER A 472 33.90 -84.87 -47.48
C SER A 472 33.67 -86.28 -47.99
N ARG A 473 32.40 -86.68 -48.21
CA ARG A 473 32.06 -87.99 -48.80
C ARG A 473 32.60 -88.13 -50.22
N ALA A 474 32.52 -87.08 -51.04
CA ALA A 474 33.08 -87.09 -52.39
C ALA A 474 34.60 -87.31 -52.36
N ARG A 475 35.31 -86.66 -51.43
CA ARG A 475 36.76 -86.85 -51.22
C ARG A 475 37.09 -88.30 -50.79
N GLU A 476 36.31 -88.90 -49.89
CA GLU A 476 36.48 -90.30 -49.45
C GLU A 476 36.28 -91.31 -50.59
N HIS A 477 35.37 -91.01 -51.53
CA HIS A 477 35.13 -91.84 -52.72
C HIS A 477 36.06 -91.54 -53.91
N GLY A 478 37.15 -90.79 -53.69
CA GLY A 478 38.22 -90.59 -54.67
C GLY A 478 37.95 -89.51 -55.73
N TRP A 479 36.93 -88.68 -55.55
CA TRP A 479 36.69 -87.53 -56.42
C TRP A 479 37.64 -86.40 -56.02
N ARG A 480 38.70 -86.16 -56.83
CA ARG A 480 39.59 -85.00 -56.64
C ARG A 480 39.00 -83.76 -57.31
N ASP A 481 39.10 -82.63 -56.61
CA ASP A 481 38.55 -81.32 -56.96
C ASP A 481 38.75 -80.91 -58.43
N LEU A 482 37.64 -80.62 -59.13
CA LEU A 482 37.61 -79.90 -60.40
C LEU A 482 37.60 -78.37 -60.23
N ARG A 483 37.77 -77.84 -59.00
CA ARG A 483 37.83 -76.38 -58.76
C ARG A 483 39.25 -75.81 -58.94
N ARG A 484 39.86 -76.08 -60.09
CA ARG A 484 40.93 -75.27 -60.69
C ARG A 484 40.85 -75.34 -62.22
N THR A 485 39.78 -74.78 -62.78
CA THR A 485 39.81 -74.24 -64.15
C THR A 485 38.98 -72.97 -64.19
N SER A 486 39.69 -71.87 -64.41
CA SER A 486 39.30 -70.52 -64.81
C SER A 486 38.02 -70.39 -65.65
N LEU A 487 37.12 -69.47 -65.27
CA LEU A 487 37.02 -68.09 -65.80
C LEU A 487 35.97 -67.30 -65.01
#